data_AF-A0A2V8MDB0-F1
#
_entry.id   AF-A0A2V8MDB0-F1
#
_cell.length_a   1.000
_cell.length_b   1.000
_cell.length_c   1.000
_cell.angle_alpha   90.00
_cell.angle_beta   90.00
_cell.angle_gamma   90.00
#
_symmetry.space_group_name_H-M   'P 1'
#
loop_
_entity.id
_entity.type
_entity.pdbx_description
1 polymer ?
#
loop_
_entity_poly.entity_id
_entity_poly.type
_entity_poly.pdbx_seq_one_letter_code
_entity_poly.pdbx_strand_id
1 'polypeptide(L)'
;GTIRLTTSTGAPFNVGFVDATGASVGSGNTVPFTIAGGETRKFVSTASGTLGVGFATITADADVRGTALFSELVNGALFAEAGVPSANTVTRQSIFVDTTSGFDTGVAYANANATPAAITFQLLSASGSPVGPPITQTLAGSQHNAIFVSQLFPGIPAFTGTMQIISDAPLAAVALRFASSGVFTTLPPVTLQ
;
A
#
# COMPACT_ATOMS: atom_id res chain seq x y z
N GLY A 1 13.56 8.00 -15.38
CA GLY A 1 12.58 8.03 -14.28
C GLY A 1 13.25 7.67 -12.98
N THR A 2 12.55 7.87 -11.86
CA THR A 2 13.06 7.59 -10.52
C THR A 2 11.96 6.94 -9.69
N ILE A 3 12.30 5.88 -8.96
CA ILE A 3 11.49 5.35 -7.86
C ILE A 3 12.06 5.98 -6.58
N ARG A 4 11.25 6.71 -5.81
CA ARG A 4 11.63 7.27 -4.51
C ARG A 4 10.92 6.51 -3.40
N LEU A 5 11.68 6.03 -2.42
CA LEU A 5 11.16 5.36 -1.23
C LEU A 5 11.12 6.33 -0.04
N THR A 6 10.03 6.27 0.71
CA THR A 6 9.74 7.15 1.84
C THR A 6 9.17 6.31 2.97
N THR A 7 9.67 6.50 4.20
CA THR A 7 9.16 5.77 5.37
C THR A 7 7.76 6.26 5.73
N SER A 8 7.05 5.52 6.58
CA SER A 8 5.74 5.96 7.10
C SER A 8 5.76 7.35 7.76
N THR A 9 6.91 7.76 8.29
CA THR A 9 7.09 9.08 8.93
C THR A 9 7.46 10.21 7.97
N GLY A 10 7.69 9.91 6.70
CA GLY A 10 8.13 10.88 5.68
C GLY A 10 9.64 11.03 5.54
N ALA A 11 10.43 10.24 6.25
CA ALA A 11 11.88 10.23 6.12
C ALA A 11 12.34 9.44 4.89
N PRO A 12 13.57 9.65 4.39
CA PRO A 12 14.18 8.79 3.38
C PRO A 12 14.20 7.32 3.81
N PHE A 13 13.60 6.43 3.02
CA PHE A 13 13.67 4.99 3.27
C PHE A 13 14.84 4.39 2.49
N ASN A 14 16.00 4.27 3.15
CA ASN A 14 17.22 3.79 2.52
C ASN A 14 17.24 2.27 2.38
N VAL A 15 17.31 1.77 1.15
CA VAL A 15 17.29 0.35 0.80
C VAL A 15 18.29 0.11 -0.34
N GLY A 16 18.98 -1.04 -0.33
CA GLY A 16 19.79 -1.50 -1.45
C GLY A 16 18.93 -2.23 -2.47
N PHE A 17 19.23 -2.07 -3.76
CA PHE A 17 18.53 -2.79 -4.83
C PHE A 17 19.51 -3.48 -5.78
N VAL A 18 19.08 -4.61 -6.32
CA VAL A 18 19.71 -5.28 -7.48
C VAL A 18 18.72 -5.35 -8.63
N ASP A 19 19.22 -5.43 -9.85
CA ASP A 19 18.40 -5.63 -11.04
C ASP A 19 18.03 -7.11 -11.27
N ALA A 20 17.39 -7.42 -12.39
CA ALA A 20 17.00 -8.79 -12.76
C ALA A 20 18.18 -9.77 -12.87
N THR A 21 19.39 -9.27 -13.10
CA THR A 21 20.62 -10.07 -13.23
C THR A 21 21.38 -10.21 -11.90
N GLY A 22 20.93 -9.52 -10.85
CA GLY A 22 21.61 -9.44 -9.57
C GLY A 22 22.69 -8.34 -9.50
N ALA A 23 22.83 -7.51 -10.53
CA ALA A 23 23.76 -6.39 -10.50
C ALA A 23 23.23 -5.29 -9.57
N SER A 24 24.10 -4.70 -8.75
CA SER A 24 23.70 -3.62 -7.84
C SER A 24 23.24 -2.39 -8.63
N VAL A 25 22.10 -1.84 -8.23
CA VAL A 25 21.54 -0.57 -8.73
C VAL A 25 21.85 0.59 -7.75
N GLY A 26 22.67 0.30 -6.73
CA GLY A 26 23.02 1.23 -5.66
C GLY A 26 22.18 1.03 -4.39
N SER A 27 22.43 1.93 -3.42
CA SER A 27 21.76 1.96 -2.12
C SER A 27 21.36 3.39 -1.78
N GLY A 28 20.17 3.56 -1.21
CA GLY A 28 19.62 4.85 -0.82
C GLY A 28 18.10 4.82 -0.87
N ASN A 29 17.46 5.98 -0.86
CA ASN A 29 16.01 6.07 -0.94
C ASN A 29 15.51 6.38 -2.36
N THR A 30 16.37 6.29 -3.37
CA THR A 30 16.01 6.50 -4.77
C THR A 30 16.65 5.43 -5.65
N VAL A 31 15.89 4.96 -6.63
CA VAL A 31 16.34 4.01 -7.64
C VAL A 31 16.11 4.66 -9.01
N PRO A 32 17.16 5.16 -9.68
CA PRO A 32 17.04 5.69 -11.03
C PRO A 32 16.80 4.55 -12.03
N PHE A 33 16.02 4.83 -13.07
CA PHE A 33 15.80 3.87 -14.15
C PHE A 33 15.60 4.54 -15.51
N THR A 34 15.97 3.81 -16.55
CA THR A 34 15.64 4.12 -17.95
C THR A 34 14.85 2.95 -18.54
N ILE A 35 13.72 3.27 -19.17
CA ILE A 35 12.81 2.31 -19.75
C ILE A 35 12.20 2.90 -21.02
N ALA A 36 12.29 2.18 -22.12
CA ALA A 36 11.65 2.52 -23.39
C ALA A 36 10.26 1.88 -23.50
N GLY A 37 9.48 2.28 -24.50
CA GLY A 37 8.16 1.70 -24.75
C GLY A 37 8.24 0.20 -24.97
N GLY A 38 7.42 -0.57 -24.25
CA GLY A 38 7.38 -2.03 -24.30
C GLY A 38 8.48 -2.74 -23.50
N GLU A 39 9.42 -2.02 -22.90
CA GLU A 39 10.41 -2.63 -22.01
C GLU A 39 9.86 -2.89 -20.61
N THR A 40 10.54 -3.77 -19.88
CA THR A 40 10.30 -4.03 -18.46
C THR A 40 11.61 -3.96 -17.70
N ARG A 41 11.56 -3.48 -16.45
CA ARG A 41 12.67 -3.48 -15.50
C ARG A 41 12.21 -4.14 -14.20
N LYS A 42 13.07 -4.95 -13.60
CA LYS A 42 12.86 -5.56 -12.28
C LYS A 42 13.95 -5.08 -11.34
N PHE A 43 13.53 -4.66 -10.16
CA PHE A 43 14.40 -4.29 -9.06
C PHE A 43 14.03 -5.11 -7.84
N VAL A 44 15.01 -5.69 -7.17
CA VAL A 44 14.83 -6.52 -5.98
C VAL A 44 15.54 -5.86 -4.82
N SER A 45 14.79 -5.60 -3.74
CA SER A 45 15.36 -5.10 -2.49
C SER A 45 16.34 -6.11 -1.91
N THR A 46 17.51 -5.63 -1.48
CA THR A 46 18.48 -6.40 -0.71
C THR A 46 18.42 -6.07 0.79
N ALA A 47 17.34 -5.42 1.25
CA ALA A 47 17.17 -5.08 2.66
C ALA A 47 17.12 -6.35 3.53
N SER A 48 17.70 -6.23 4.72
CA SER A 48 17.68 -7.27 5.76
C SER A 48 17.52 -6.62 7.13
N GLY A 49 16.96 -7.33 8.10
CA GLY A 49 16.85 -6.89 9.49
C GLY A 49 15.42 -6.55 9.89
N THR A 50 15.26 -5.52 10.73
CA THR A 50 13.96 -5.14 11.28
C THR A 50 13.02 -4.60 10.20
N LEU A 51 11.72 -4.86 10.38
CA LEU A 51 10.69 -4.39 9.46
C LEU A 51 10.74 -2.85 9.33
N GLY A 52 10.96 -2.37 8.11
CA GLY A 52 10.74 -1.00 7.70
C GLY A 52 9.46 -0.89 6.89
N VAL A 53 8.67 0.15 7.13
CA VAL A 53 7.40 0.39 6.45
C VAL A 53 7.35 1.78 5.82
N GLY A 54 6.67 1.90 4.69
CA GLY A 54 6.62 3.11 3.90
C GLY A 54 5.94 2.91 2.56
N PHE A 55 6.19 3.85 1.65
CA PHE A 55 5.64 3.85 0.28
C PHE A 55 6.71 4.24 -0.73
N ALA A 56 6.42 3.98 -2.01
CA ALA A 56 7.27 4.40 -3.11
C ALA A 56 6.48 5.26 -4.11
N THR A 57 7.13 6.31 -4.63
CA THR A 57 6.59 7.17 -5.69
C THR A 57 7.43 6.99 -6.95
N ILE A 58 6.77 6.81 -8.08
CA ILE A 58 7.42 6.74 -9.39
C ILE A 58 7.25 8.10 -10.08
N THR A 59 8.35 8.66 -10.59
CA THR A 59 8.35 9.87 -11.41
C THR A 59 9.08 9.59 -12.71
N ALA A 60 8.43 9.78 -13.84
CA ALA A 60 8.99 9.58 -15.16
C ALA A 60 8.29 10.49 -16.18
N ASP A 61 9.01 10.85 -17.25
CA ASP A 61 8.43 11.63 -18.36
C ASP A 61 7.55 10.78 -19.29
N ALA A 62 7.76 9.46 -19.27
CA ALA A 62 6.94 8.48 -19.99
C ALA A 62 5.85 7.90 -19.08
N ASP A 63 4.78 7.36 -19.68
CA ASP A 63 3.77 6.59 -18.93
C ASP A 63 4.38 5.28 -18.44
N VAL A 64 4.66 5.19 -17.15
CA VAL A 64 5.24 4.03 -16.49
C VAL A 64 4.24 3.47 -15.50
N ARG A 65 3.93 2.18 -15.64
CA ARG A 65 3.15 1.42 -14.67
C ARG A 65 4.07 0.60 -13.79
N GLY A 66 3.79 0.57 -12.50
CA GLY A 66 4.56 -0.18 -11.51
C GLY A 66 3.72 -1.29 -10.90
N THR A 67 4.38 -2.37 -10.48
CA THR A 67 3.81 -3.38 -9.58
C THR A 67 4.88 -3.73 -8.57
N ALA A 68 4.54 -3.63 -7.29
CA ALA A 68 5.38 -4.12 -6.20
C ALA A 68 5.05 -5.59 -5.96
N LEU A 69 6.08 -6.42 -5.80
CA LEU A 69 5.91 -7.79 -5.28
C LEU A 69 6.29 -7.77 -3.80
N PHE A 70 5.31 -8.01 -2.93
CA PHE A 70 5.55 -8.21 -1.51
C PHE A 70 5.81 -9.69 -1.28
N SER A 71 7.06 -10.05 -0.98
CA SER A 71 7.47 -11.42 -0.68
C SER A 71 7.78 -11.53 0.81
N GLU A 72 7.08 -12.41 1.52
CA GLU A 72 7.39 -12.76 2.90
C GLU A 72 8.24 -14.03 2.92
N LEU A 73 9.37 -13.98 3.63
CA LEU A 73 10.27 -15.11 3.77
C LEU A 73 10.32 -15.57 5.22
N VAL A 74 10.15 -16.87 5.46
CA VAL A 74 10.31 -17.51 6.77
C VAL A 74 11.50 -18.45 6.68
N ASN A 75 12.52 -18.21 7.51
CA ASN A 75 13.79 -18.96 7.49
C ASN A 75 14.45 -19.00 6.09
N GLY A 76 14.32 -17.92 5.33
CA GLY A 76 14.88 -17.80 3.97
C GLY A 76 14.08 -18.52 2.88
N ALA A 77 12.99 -19.21 3.21
CA ALA A 77 12.07 -19.80 2.24
C ALA A 77 10.89 -18.85 1.98
N LEU A 78 10.43 -18.78 0.73
CA LEU A 78 9.23 -18.01 0.37
C LEU A 78 8.01 -18.60 1.09
N PHE A 79 7.34 -17.77 1.87
CA PHE A 79 6.15 -18.15 2.63
C PHE A 79 4.87 -17.68 1.94
N ALA A 80 4.80 -16.41 1.56
CA ALA A 80 3.68 -15.82 0.86
C ALA A 80 4.15 -14.69 -0.07
N GLU A 81 3.43 -14.46 -1.16
CA GLU A 81 3.73 -13.38 -2.10
C GLU A 81 2.45 -12.78 -2.69
N ALA A 82 2.44 -11.46 -2.86
CA ALA A 82 1.35 -10.78 -3.57
C ALA A 82 1.88 -9.62 -4.44
N GLY A 83 1.33 -9.51 -5.65
CA GLY A 83 1.60 -8.41 -6.57
C GLY A 83 0.62 -7.27 -6.40
N VAL A 84 1.13 -6.11 -5.99
CA VAL A 84 0.35 -4.90 -5.75
C VAL A 84 0.62 -3.88 -6.86
N PRO A 85 -0.35 -3.60 -7.75
CA PRO A 85 -0.18 -2.60 -8.80
C PRO A 85 -0.09 -1.19 -8.21
N SER A 86 0.47 -0.26 -8.97
CA SER A 86 0.49 1.16 -8.62
C SER A 86 -0.93 1.70 -8.39
N ALA A 87 -1.14 2.38 -7.27
CA ALA A 87 -2.41 3.02 -6.95
C ALA A 87 -2.45 4.46 -7.49
N ASN A 88 -3.63 4.88 -7.95
CA ASN A 88 -3.89 6.28 -8.30
C ASN A 88 -4.09 7.12 -7.04
N THR A 89 -3.67 8.39 -7.07
CA THR A 89 -4.00 9.35 -6.02
C THR A 89 -5.37 9.98 -6.29
N VAL A 90 -6.34 9.71 -5.42
CA VAL A 90 -7.72 10.19 -5.57
C VAL A 90 -8.28 10.64 -4.22
N THR A 91 -9.29 11.50 -4.22
CA THR A 91 -9.96 11.97 -2.99
C THR A 91 -11.03 11.00 -2.51
N ARG A 92 -11.52 10.09 -3.37
CA ARG A 92 -12.57 9.14 -3.06
C ARG A 92 -12.24 7.77 -3.65
N GLN A 93 -12.13 6.77 -2.79
CA GLN A 93 -11.89 5.38 -3.20
C GLN A 93 -12.51 4.41 -2.19
N SER A 94 -12.57 3.14 -2.55
CA SER A 94 -12.99 2.07 -1.65
C SER A 94 -12.11 0.84 -1.81
N ILE A 95 -12.08 0.02 -0.77
CA ILE A 95 -11.48 -1.31 -0.80
C ILE A 95 -12.53 -2.34 -0.41
N PHE A 96 -12.38 -3.56 -0.91
CA PHE A 96 -13.10 -4.72 -0.37
C PHE A 96 -12.60 -5.00 1.05
N VAL A 97 -13.53 -5.36 1.94
CA VAL A 97 -13.24 -5.73 3.32
C VAL A 97 -13.84 -7.10 3.60
N ASP A 98 -13.02 -7.97 4.15
CA ASP A 98 -13.45 -9.22 4.76
C ASP A 98 -12.67 -9.45 6.05
N THR A 99 -13.42 -9.55 7.14
CA THR A 99 -12.93 -9.85 8.49
C THR A 99 -13.52 -11.16 9.04
N THR A 100 -14.10 -11.99 8.16
CA THR A 100 -14.75 -13.25 8.53
C THR A 100 -13.77 -14.42 8.53
N SER A 101 -14.14 -15.52 9.20
CA SER A 101 -13.43 -16.81 9.10
C SER A 101 -11.92 -16.75 9.39
N GLY A 102 -11.49 -15.85 10.29
CA GLY A 102 -10.08 -15.66 10.64
C GLY A 102 -9.27 -14.88 9.62
N PHE A 103 -9.93 -14.23 8.65
CA PHE A 103 -9.29 -13.23 7.80
C PHE A 103 -9.38 -11.84 8.40
N ASP A 104 -8.46 -10.97 7.99
CA ASP A 104 -8.53 -9.54 8.24
C ASP A 104 -7.98 -8.78 7.05
N THR A 105 -8.63 -7.67 6.71
CA THR A 105 -8.20 -6.80 5.62
C THR A 105 -7.32 -5.70 6.19
N GLY A 106 -6.09 -5.60 5.70
CA GLY A 106 -5.20 -4.47 5.93
C GLY A 106 -5.37 -3.42 4.84
N VAL A 107 -5.41 -2.15 5.24
CA VAL A 107 -5.30 -1.01 4.33
C VAL A 107 -3.97 -0.32 4.54
N ALA A 108 -3.31 0.04 3.45
CA ALA A 108 -2.16 0.93 3.46
C ALA A 108 -2.50 2.16 2.62
N TYR A 109 -2.24 3.35 3.14
CA TYR A 109 -2.56 4.61 2.48
C TYR A 109 -1.45 5.63 2.68
N ALA A 110 -1.16 6.39 1.62
CA ALA A 110 -0.05 7.32 1.56
C ALA A 110 -0.52 8.69 1.05
N ASN A 111 -0.14 9.72 1.79
CA ASN A 111 -0.28 11.11 1.38
C ASN A 111 1.02 11.57 0.74
N ALA A 112 1.11 11.47 -0.59
CA ALA A 112 2.28 11.91 -1.34
C ALA A 112 2.38 13.45 -1.46
N ASN A 113 1.38 14.20 -1.00
CA ASN A 113 1.39 15.67 -1.01
C ASN A 113 2.31 16.21 0.10
N ALA A 114 2.63 17.50 0.01
CA ALA A 114 3.43 18.20 1.03
C ALA A 114 2.62 18.62 2.27
N THR A 115 1.30 18.74 2.13
CA THR A 115 0.40 19.20 3.21
C THR A 115 -0.35 18.04 3.84
N PRO A 116 -0.75 18.16 5.13
CA PRO A 116 -1.64 17.19 5.76
C PRO A 116 -2.97 17.03 5.00
N ALA A 117 -3.55 15.83 5.10
CA ALA A 117 -4.85 15.49 4.54
C ALA A 117 -5.74 14.90 5.64
N ALA A 118 -6.98 15.36 5.73
CA ALA A 118 -8.01 14.74 6.56
C ALA A 118 -8.65 13.58 5.78
N ILE A 119 -8.83 12.45 6.45
CA ILE A 119 -9.33 11.21 5.86
C ILE A 119 -10.48 10.69 6.73
N THR A 120 -11.58 10.36 6.09
CA THR A 120 -12.75 9.71 6.68
C THR A 120 -12.86 8.30 6.13
N PHE A 121 -12.92 7.33 7.02
CA PHE A 121 -13.14 5.92 6.72
C PHE A 121 -14.56 5.53 7.13
N GLN A 122 -15.31 4.88 6.24
CA GLN A 122 -16.65 4.36 6.53
C GLN A 122 -16.76 2.91 6.05
N LEU A 123 -17.12 2.00 6.95
CA LEU A 123 -17.44 0.62 6.59
C LEU A 123 -18.89 0.53 6.09
N LEU A 124 -19.08 -0.22 5.01
CA LEU A 124 -20.38 -0.55 4.44
C LEU A 124 -20.51 -2.07 4.34
N SER A 125 -21.66 -2.62 4.71
CA SER A 125 -21.98 -4.04 4.55
C SER A 125 -22.11 -4.40 3.06
N ALA A 126 -22.24 -5.70 2.76
CA ALA A 126 -22.57 -6.16 1.41
C ALA A 126 -23.89 -5.56 0.84
N SER A 127 -24.81 -5.09 1.69
CA SER A 127 -26.04 -4.38 1.27
C SER A 127 -25.85 -2.87 1.11
N GLY A 128 -24.62 -2.36 1.31
CA GLY A 128 -24.32 -0.93 1.25
C GLY A 128 -24.75 -0.14 2.50
N SER A 129 -25.10 -0.82 3.59
CA SER A 129 -25.53 -0.17 4.84
C SER A 129 -24.31 0.13 5.73
N PRO A 130 -24.23 1.29 6.41
CA PRO A 130 -23.14 1.59 7.33
C PRO A 130 -22.96 0.54 8.42
N VAL A 131 -21.71 0.11 8.64
CA VAL A 131 -21.33 -0.81 9.71
C VAL A 131 -20.52 -0.01 10.75
N GLY A 132 -21.23 0.56 11.72
CA GLY A 132 -20.65 1.43 12.74
C GLY A 132 -20.40 2.87 12.25
N PRO A 133 -19.99 3.76 13.18
CA PRO A 133 -19.70 5.15 12.87
C PRO A 133 -18.42 5.29 12.02
N PRO A 134 -18.29 6.37 11.23
CA PRO A 134 -17.06 6.66 10.51
C PRO A 134 -15.92 7.01 11.47
N ILE A 135 -14.70 6.72 11.05
CA ILE A 135 -13.46 7.10 11.75
C ILE A 135 -12.75 8.17 10.93
N THR A 136 -12.26 9.22 11.59
CA THR A 136 -11.46 10.28 10.95
C THR A 136 -10.02 10.24 11.44
N GLN A 137 -9.09 10.50 10.53
CA GLN A 137 -7.67 10.64 10.82
C GLN A 137 -7.06 11.75 9.98
N THR A 138 -6.03 12.39 10.50
CA THR A 138 -5.19 13.31 9.73
C THR A 138 -3.87 12.62 9.41
N LEU A 139 -3.53 12.50 8.13
CA LEU A 139 -2.24 12.00 7.67
C LEU A 139 -1.39 13.18 7.20
N ALA A 140 -0.24 13.40 7.83
CA ALA A 140 0.62 14.53 7.45
C ALA A 140 1.18 14.36 6.02
N GLY A 141 1.73 15.44 5.47
CA GLY A 141 2.36 15.40 4.15
C GLY A 141 3.54 14.41 4.11
N SER A 142 3.69 13.72 2.98
CA SER A 142 4.70 12.69 2.75
C SER A 142 4.67 11.52 3.75
N GLN A 143 3.56 11.30 4.45
CA GLN A 143 3.40 10.17 5.37
C GLN A 143 2.59 9.03 4.77
N HIS A 144 2.73 7.87 5.41
CA HIS A 144 2.01 6.66 5.09
C HIS A 144 1.60 5.97 6.38
N ASN A 145 0.45 5.29 6.36
CA ASN A 145 0.05 4.40 7.42
C ASN A 145 -0.49 3.09 6.85
N ALA A 146 -0.26 2.00 7.57
CA ALA A 146 -0.82 0.69 7.28
C ALA A 146 -1.46 0.13 8.55
N ILE A 147 -2.72 -0.29 8.45
CA ILE A 147 -3.54 -0.69 9.59
C ILE A 147 -4.56 -1.75 9.19
N PHE A 148 -4.83 -2.70 10.07
CA PHE A 148 -5.92 -3.65 9.87
C PHE A 148 -7.28 -2.99 10.10
N VAL A 149 -8.30 -3.42 9.37
CA VAL A 149 -9.67 -2.93 9.55
C VAL A 149 -10.15 -3.20 10.98
N SER A 150 -9.82 -4.37 11.55
CA SER A 150 -10.15 -4.68 12.95
C SER A 150 -9.49 -3.74 13.96
N GLN A 151 -8.32 -3.19 13.63
CA GLN A 151 -7.60 -2.22 14.47
C GLN A 151 -8.14 -0.81 14.30
N LEU A 152 -8.52 -0.42 13.07
CA LEU A 152 -9.09 0.89 12.77
C LEU A 152 -10.52 1.03 13.31
N PHE A 153 -11.30 -0.05 13.28
CA PHE A 153 -12.67 -0.12 13.75
C PHE A 153 -12.83 -1.20 14.85
N PRO A 154 -12.27 -0.97 16.05
CA PRO A 154 -12.35 -1.94 17.12
C PRO A 154 -13.81 -2.18 17.56
N GLY A 155 -14.17 -3.44 17.76
CA GLY A 155 -15.50 -3.84 18.24
C GLY A 155 -16.56 -4.02 17.16
N ILE A 156 -16.23 -3.80 15.88
CA ILE A 156 -17.12 -4.16 14.78
C ILE A 156 -17.12 -5.70 14.62
N PRO A 157 -18.30 -6.36 14.63
CA PRO A 157 -18.39 -7.79 14.35
C PRO A 157 -17.83 -8.13 12.96
N ALA A 158 -17.29 -9.34 12.82
CA ALA A 158 -16.79 -9.85 11.55
C ALA A 158 -17.84 -9.71 10.43
N PHE A 159 -17.43 -9.16 9.29
CA PHE A 159 -18.33 -8.91 8.17
C PHE A 159 -17.58 -8.93 6.83
N THR A 160 -18.37 -8.97 5.75
CA THR A 160 -17.88 -8.77 4.38
C THR A 160 -18.59 -7.56 3.79
N GLY A 161 -17.83 -6.70 3.11
CA GLY A 161 -18.34 -5.46 2.55
C GLY A 161 -17.24 -4.60 1.95
N THR A 162 -17.33 -3.29 2.15
CA THR A 162 -16.32 -2.34 1.68
C THR A 162 -15.98 -1.32 2.74
N MET A 163 -14.83 -0.69 2.59
CA MET A 163 -14.47 0.52 3.31
C MET A 163 -14.32 1.66 2.31
N GLN A 164 -15.14 2.70 2.45
CA GLN A 164 -14.94 3.95 1.73
C GLN A 164 -13.86 4.77 2.44
N ILE A 165 -12.97 5.35 1.64
CA ILE A 165 -11.86 6.20 2.05
C ILE A 165 -12.05 7.52 1.33
N ILE A 166 -12.42 8.56 2.08
CA ILE A 166 -12.73 9.89 1.56
C ILE A 166 -11.76 10.88 2.18
N SER A 167 -11.06 11.66 1.36
CA SER A 167 -10.10 12.66 1.82
C SER A 167 -10.31 14.01 1.16
N ASP A 168 -9.92 15.06 1.86
CA ASP A 168 -9.89 16.44 1.37
C ASP A 168 -8.74 16.71 0.38
N ALA A 169 -7.75 15.80 0.29
CA ALA A 169 -6.67 15.84 -0.68
C ALA A 169 -6.48 14.46 -1.37
N PRO A 170 -5.97 14.41 -2.62
CA PRO A 170 -5.73 13.13 -3.29
C PRO A 170 -4.70 12.27 -2.54
N LEU A 171 -5.05 11.02 -2.25
CA LEU A 171 -4.14 10.05 -1.62
C LEU A 171 -4.22 8.69 -2.33
N ALA A 172 -3.16 7.90 -2.20
CA ALA A 172 -3.14 6.53 -2.72
C ALA A 172 -3.52 5.55 -1.60
N ALA A 173 -4.31 4.53 -1.91
CA ALA A 173 -4.56 3.42 -1.00
C ALA A 173 -4.37 2.08 -1.71
N VAL A 174 -3.94 1.07 -0.97
CA VAL A 174 -3.90 -0.33 -1.40
C VAL A 174 -4.41 -1.19 -0.26
N ALA A 175 -4.87 -2.40 -0.58
CA ALA A 175 -5.32 -3.34 0.43
C ALA A 175 -4.75 -4.73 0.21
N LEU A 176 -4.51 -5.41 1.33
CA LEU A 176 -4.20 -6.82 1.38
C LEU A 176 -5.19 -7.51 2.31
N ARG A 177 -5.57 -8.75 2.00
CA ARG A 177 -6.36 -9.59 2.92
C ARG A 177 -5.47 -10.71 3.43
N PHE A 178 -5.35 -10.79 4.75
CA PHE A 178 -4.50 -11.75 5.46
C PHE A 178 -5.36 -12.85 6.07
N ALA A 179 -4.92 -14.09 5.94
CA ALA A 179 -5.41 -15.20 6.75
C ALA A 179 -4.74 -15.17 8.13
N SER A 180 -5.34 -15.81 9.13
CA SER A 180 -4.73 -16.02 10.45
C SER A 180 -3.38 -16.74 10.41
N SER A 181 -3.13 -17.51 9.35
CA SER A 181 -1.84 -18.14 9.08
C SER A 181 -0.72 -17.17 8.67
N GLY A 182 -1.06 -15.92 8.31
CA GLY A 182 -0.12 -14.92 7.77
C GLY A 182 -0.16 -14.80 6.25
N VAL A 183 -0.63 -15.81 5.51
CA VAL A 183 -0.74 -15.75 4.04
C VAL A 183 -1.65 -14.59 3.61
N PHE A 184 -1.25 -13.87 2.57
CA PHE A 184 -1.95 -12.67 2.11
C PHE A 184 -2.21 -12.64 0.61
N THR A 185 -3.18 -11.83 0.20
CA THR A 185 -3.53 -11.57 -1.19
C THR A 185 -3.84 -10.09 -1.42
N THR A 186 -3.61 -9.60 -2.63
CA THR A 186 -3.89 -8.21 -3.00
C THR A 186 -5.35 -7.99 -3.34
N LEU A 187 -5.88 -6.87 -2.85
CA LEU A 187 -7.19 -6.35 -3.20
C LEU A 187 -7.01 -4.95 -3.83
N PRO A 188 -7.34 -4.76 -5.12
CA PRO A 188 -7.21 -3.46 -5.75
C PRO A 188 -8.23 -2.47 -5.17
N PRO A 189 -7.84 -1.20 -4.94
CA PRO A 189 -8.80 -0.15 -4.63
C PRO A 189 -9.68 0.15 -5.85
N VAL A 190 -10.90 0.60 -5.60
CA VAL A 190 -11.83 1.09 -6.62
C VAL A 190 -12.02 2.59 -6.42
N THR A 191 -11.69 3.39 -7.44
CA THR A 191 -11.96 4.83 -7.44
C THR A 191 -13.47 5.06 -7.42
N LEU A 192 -13.93 5.95 -6.54
CA LEU A 192 -15.32 6.36 -6.45
C LEU A 192 -15.50 7.71 -7.15
N GLN A 193 -16.69 7.95 -7.70
CA GLN A 193 -17.09 9.24 -8.26
C GLN A 193 -17.39 10.28 -7.18
#